data_AF-A0A526TE41-F1
#
_entry.id   AF-A0A526TE41-F1
#
_cell.length_a   1.000
_cell.length_b   1.000
_cell.length_c   1.000
_cell.angle_alpha   90.00
_cell.angle_beta   90.00
_cell.angle_gamma   90.00
#
_symmetry.space_group_name_H-M   'P 1'
#
loop_
_entity.id
_entity.type
_entity.pdbx_description
1 polymer ?
#
loop_
_entity_poly.entity_id
_entity_poly.type
_entity_poly.pdbx_seq_one_letter_code
_entity_poly.pdbx_strand_id
1 'polypeptide(L)' 'MALKRPTGETLAGLVKAKTGHVFKDIRLLETALTHSSAVKAATNNQRLEFLGDRVLGLVVADMLFEKFP' A
#
# COMPACT_ATOMS: atom_id res chain seq x y z
N MET A 1 -2.03 2.99 -27.09
CA MET A 1 -2.81 1.92 -26.43
C MET A 1 -2.99 2.31 -24.98
N ALA A 2 -4.17 2.77 -24.56
CA ALA A 2 -4.37 3.22 -23.18
C ALA A 2 -4.27 2.01 -22.24
N LEU A 3 -3.34 2.04 -21.29
CA LEU A 3 -3.25 1.04 -20.23
C LEU A 3 -4.57 1.06 -19.46
N LYS A 4 -5.38 0.00 -19.59
CA LYS A 4 -6.62 -0.14 -18.84
C LYS A 4 -6.25 -0.31 -17.37
N ARG A 5 -6.75 0.56 -16.50
CA ARG A 5 -6.49 0.49 -15.06
C ARG A 5 -6.90 -0.91 -14.55
N PRO A 6 -5.99 -1.69 -13.95
CA PRO A 6 -6.33 -3.00 -13.41
C PRO A 6 -7.37 -2.87 -12.30
N THR A 7 -8.29 -3.82 -12.20
CA THR A 7 -9.31 -3.85 -11.13
C THR A 7 -8.67 -4.18 -9.78
N GLY A 8 -9.35 -3.82 -8.69
CA GLY A 8 -8.93 -4.13 -7.34
C GLY A 8 -8.64 -5.61 -7.11
N GLU A 9 -9.44 -6.54 -7.67
CA GLU A 9 -9.18 -7.98 -7.51
C GLU A 9 -7.89 -8.41 -8.23
N THR A 10 -7.63 -7.84 -9.41
CA THR A 10 -6.41 -8.13 -10.18
C THR A 10 -5.19 -7.64 -9.42
N LEU A 11 -5.25 -6.42 -8.88
CA LEU A 11 -4.20 -5.85 -8.04
C LEU A 11 -3.98 -6.69 -6.77
N ALA A 12 -5.04 -7.12 -6.10
CA ALA A 12 -4.95 -7.95 -4.91
C ALA A 12 -4.26 -9.29 -5.21
N GLY A 13 -4.58 -9.91 -6.34
CA GLY A 13 -3.91 -11.14 -6.80
C GLY A 13 -2.41 -10.93 -7.03
N LEU A 14 -2.03 -9.83 -7.69
CA LEU A 14 -0.63 -9.49 -7.95
C LEU A 14 0.15 -9.21 -6.66
N VAL A 15 -0.43 -8.46 -5.73
CA VAL A 15 0.23 -8.17 -4.45
C VAL A 15 0.37 -9.44 -3.62
N LYS A 16 -0.68 -10.27 -3.52
CA LYS A 16 -0.61 -11.56 -2.85
C LYS A 16 0.51 -12.44 -3.41
N ALA A 17 0.65 -12.49 -4.73
CA ALA A 17 1.70 -13.28 -5.37
C ALA A 17 3.13 -12.79 -5.05
N LYS A 18 3.29 -11.49 -4.75
CA LYS A 18 4.60 -10.88 -4.47
C LYS A 18 4.96 -10.82 -2.99
N THR A 19 3.97 -10.61 -2.12
CA THR A 19 4.20 -10.37 -0.68
C THR A 19 3.64 -11.46 0.22
N GLY A 20 2.83 -12.39 -0.32
CA GLY A 20 2.06 -13.35 0.46
C GLY A 20 0.86 -12.74 1.22
N HIS A 21 0.70 -11.41 1.19
CA HIS A 21 -0.35 -10.73 1.95
C HIS A 21 -1.70 -10.77 1.22
N VAL A 22 -2.75 -11.13 1.96
CA VAL A 22 -4.14 -11.11 1.46
C VAL A 22 -4.87 -9.93 2.11
N PHE A 23 -5.31 -8.98 1.28
CA PHE A 23 -6.12 -7.86 1.74
C PHE A 23 -7.51 -8.34 2.15
N LYS A 24 -7.92 -8.00 3.38
CA LYS A 24 -9.31 -8.20 3.86
C LYS A 24 -10.29 -7.23 3.21
N ASP A 25 -9.82 -6.03 2.89
CA ASP A 25 -10.59 -5.00 2.19
C ASP A 25 -9.79 -4.52 0.97
N ILE A 26 -10.27 -4.85 -0.23
CA ILE A 26 -9.63 -4.51 -1.50
C ILE A 26 -9.61 -2.99 -1.71
N ARG A 27 -10.56 -2.25 -1.14
CA ARG A 27 -10.64 -0.79 -1.28
C ARG A 27 -9.42 -0.11 -0.65
N LEU A 28 -8.89 -0.68 0.44
CA LEU A 28 -7.66 -0.17 1.06
C LEU A 28 -6.45 -0.31 0.12
N LEU A 29 -6.36 -1.42 -0.62
CA LEU A 29 -5.33 -1.60 -1.63
C LEU A 29 -5.51 -0.61 -2.78
N GLU A 30 -6.74 -0.41 -3.26
CA GLU A 30 -7.03 0.54 -4.32
C GLU A 30 -6.67 1.97 -3.90
N THR A 31 -7.01 2.38 -2.68
CA THR A 31 -6.62 3.69 -2.13
C THR A 31 -5.10 3.80 -1.99
N ALA A 32 -4.41 2.78 -1.47
CA ALA A 32 -2.95 2.77 -1.30
C ALA A 32 -2.21 2.91 -2.64
N LEU A 33 -2.76 2.37 -3.72
CA LEU A 33 -2.19 2.45 -5.07
C LEU A 33 -2.77 3.60 -5.91
N THR A 34 -3.51 4.53 -5.30
CA THR A 34 -4.04 5.72 -5.98
C THR A 34 -3.23 6.95 -5.63
N HIS A 35 -2.43 7.42 -6.58
CA HIS A 35 -1.72 8.69 -6.47
C HIS A 35 -2.69 9.88 -6.49
N SER A 36 -2.30 10.99 -5.85
CA SER A 36 -3.10 12.22 -5.72
C SER A 36 -3.44 12.88 -7.05
N SER A 37 -2.64 12.69 -8.10
CA SER A 37 -2.91 13.22 -9.46
C SER A 37 -4.00 12.46 -10.23
N ALA A 38 -4.55 11.38 -9.68
CA ALA A 38 -5.61 10.64 -10.33
C ALA A 38 -6.91 11.48 -10.36
N VAL A 39 -7.33 11.87 -11.58
CA VAL A 39 -8.40 12.84 -11.92
C VAL A 39 -9.78 12.59 -11.26
N LYS A 40 -10.01 11.44 -10.62
CA LYS A 40 -11.28 11.08 -9.96
C LYS A 40 -11.13 10.51 -8.54
N ALA A 41 -9.99 10.70 -7.90
CA ALA A 41 -9.72 10.10 -6.59
C ALA A 41 -10.27 10.95 -5.44
N ALA A 42 -11.51 10.68 -5.01
CA ALA A 42 -12.06 11.25 -3.76
C ALA A 42 -11.25 10.80 -2.53
N THR A 43 -10.57 9.66 -2.62
CA THR A 43 -9.59 9.15 -1.65
C THR A 43 -8.32 8.75 -2.38
N ASN A 44 -7.17 9.08 -1.81
CA ASN A 44 -5.84 8.80 -2.37
C ASN A 44 -4.92 8.26 -1.28
N ASN A 45 -3.69 7.92 -1.66
CA ASN A 45 -2.73 7.26 -0.78
C ASN A 45 -2.11 8.16 0.30
N GLN A 46 -2.25 9.50 0.27
CA GLN A 46 -1.47 10.41 1.13
C GLN A 46 -1.65 10.12 2.63
N ARG A 47 -2.87 9.81 3.07
CA ARG A 47 -3.13 9.48 4.48
C ARG A 47 -2.51 8.13 4.88
N LEU A 48 -2.54 7.16 3.96
CA LEU A 48 -1.94 5.83 4.19
C LEU A 48 -0.42 5.90 4.13
N GLU A 49 0.15 6.74 3.27
CA GLU A 49 1.57 7.03 3.19
C GLU A 49 2.07 7.64 4.50
N PHE A 50 1.40 8.69 5.00
CA PHE A 50 1.75 9.32 6.27
C PHE A 50 1.73 8.33 7.45
N LEU A 51 0.72 7.46 7.51
CA LEU A 51 0.66 6.40 8.51
C LEU A 51 1.77 5.36 8.31
N GLY A 52 1.98 4.93 7.07
CA GLY A 52 2.97 3.93 6.69
C GLY A 52 4.39 4.33 7.06
N ASP A 53 4.76 5.60 6.87
CA ASP A 53 6.08 6.13 7.25
C ASP A 53 6.37 5.92 8.74
N ARG A 54 5.38 6.20 9.61
CA ARG A 54 5.51 6.01 11.06
C ARG A 54 5.58 4.54 11.46
N VAL A 55 4.78 3.68 10.82
CA VAL A 55 4.81 2.23 11.06
C VAL A 55 6.16 1.65 10.64
N LEU A 56 6.67 2.01 9.46
CA LEU A 56 7.99 1.56 8.99
C LEU A 56 9.11 2.06 9.91
N GLY A 57 9.05 3.33 10.33
CA GLY A 57 10.02 3.88 11.28
C GLY A 57 10.06 3.10 12.60
N LEU A 58 8.90 2.75 13.15
CA LEU A 58 8.81 1.94 14.37
C LEU A 58 9.41 0.54 14.17
N VAL A 59 9.00 -0.17 13.12
CA VAL A 59 9.48 -1.53 12.84
C VAL A 59 10.99 -1.55 12.62
N VAL A 60 11.53 -0.60 11.86
CA VAL A 60 12.97 -0.52 11.61
C VAL A 60 13.73 -0.16 12.89
N ALA A 61 13.22 0.76 13.71
CA ALA A 61 13.84 1.09 14.99
C ALA A 61 13.91 -0.13 15.92
N ASP A 62 12.82 -0.89 16.02
CA ASP A 62 12.74 -2.14 16.79
C ASP A 62 13.75 -3.18 16.30
N MET A 63 13.80 -3.41 14.99
CA MET A 63 14.79 -4.31 14.36
C MET A 63 16.24 -3.89 14.64
N LEU A 64 16.53 -2.59 14.68
CA LEU A 64 17.86 -2.09 14.99
C LEU A 64 18.21 -2.27 16.47
N PHE A 65 17.25 -2.01 17.36
CA PHE A 65 17.42 -2.19 18.80
C PHE A 65 17.71 -3.65 19.16
N GLU A 66 16.98 -4.61 18.57
CA GLU A 66 17.24 -6.03 18.79
C GLU A 66 18.59 -6.49 18.23
N LYS A 67 19.01 -5.93 17.09
CA LYS A 67 20.24 -6.34 16.39
C LYS A 67 21.51 -5.75 17.01
N PHE A 68 21.42 -4.60 17.66
CA PHE A 68 22.55 -3.86 18.23
C PHE A 68 22.23 -3.43 19.67
N PRO A 69 22.30 -4.36 20.64
CA PRO A 69 21.99 -4.08 22.04
C PRO A 69 23.03 -3.17 22.72
#